data_AF-A0A7S3LZ20-F1
#
_entry.id   AF-A0A7S3LZ20-F1
#
_cell.length_a   1.000
_cell.length_b   1.000
_cell.length_c   1.000
_cell.angle_alpha   90.00
_cell.angle_beta   90.00
_cell.angle_gamma   90.00
#
_symmetry.space_group_name_H-M   'P 1'
#
loop_
_entity.id
_entity.type
_entity.pdbx_description
1 polymer ?
#
loop_
_entity_poly.entity_id
_entity_poly.type
_entity_poly.pdbx_seq_one_letter_code
_entity_poly.pdbx_strand_id
1 'polypeptide(L)'
;EGEVPWEIKVYGEGKDAIAYKSSYLGDHYGTKDVLVLFEQSRDALIWEPVPPCTKESSAVYRGGISEVSFEFTKAGDMVAIGRNEDGDATGFGSQLFYARKGSLGAWTQLKVSLPFRFDSPRLASTSDGEILLFA
;
A
#
# COMPACT_ATOMS: atom_id res chain seq x y z
N GLU A 1 -8.52 14.96 9.72
CA GLU A 1 -7.99 13.66 10.18
C GLU A 1 -6.53 13.61 9.75
N GLY A 2 -5.62 13.11 10.59
CA GLY A 2 -4.19 13.09 10.30
C GLY A 2 -3.84 11.89 9.42
N GLU A 3 -2.96 12.09 8.44
CA GLU A 3 -2.36 11.00 7.68
C GLU A 3 -1.36 10.24 8.56
N VAL A 4 -1.41 8.92 8.53
CA VAL A 4 -0.42 8.08 9.20
C VAL A 4 0.40 7.35 8.13
N PRO A 5 1.65 7.77 7.89
CA PRO A 5 2.60 7.03 7.06
C PRO A 5 2.88 5.65 7.66
N TRP A 6 2.83 4.61 6.83
CA TRP A 6 3.07 3.24 7.28
C TRP A 6 4.38 2.65 6.77
N GLU A 7 4.65 2.81 5.48
CA GLU A 7 5.86 2.29 4.86
C GLU A 7 6.36 3.20 3.76
N ILE A 8 7.68 3.32 3.65
CA ILE A 8 8.38 4.05 2.59
C ILE A 8 9.45 3.14 2.01
N LYS A 9 9.50 3.02 0.67
CA LYS A 9 10.53 2.27 -0.05
C LYS A 9 11.06 3.06 -1.22
N VAL A 10 12.37 2.97 -1.45
CA VAL A 10 13.03 3.60 -2.59
C VAL A 10 13.23 2.56 -3.68
N TYR A 11 12.77 2.85 -4.88
CA TYR A 11 12.93 1.99 -6.05
C TYR A 11 13.76 2.70 -7.13
N GLY A 12 14.70 1.98 -7.72
CA GLY A 12 15.70 2.53 -8.64
C GLY A 12 16.99 2.96 -7.94
N GLU A 13 17.94 3.48 -8.72
CA GLU A 13 19.26 3.89 -8.22
C GLU A 13 19.62 5.31 -8.66
N GLY A 14 20.45 5.98 -7.85
CA GLY A 14 20.99 7.28 -8.18
C GLY A 14 19.91 8.34 -8.42
N LYS A 15 20.01 9.04 -9.55
CA LYS A 15 19.12 10.16 -9.90
C LYS A 15 17.73 9.72 -10.37
N ASP A 16 17.57 8.44 -10.72
CA ASP A 16 16.31 7.89 -11.20
C ASP A 16 15.48 7.26 -10.07
N ALA A 17 16.03 7.21 -8.86
CA ALA A 17 15.36 6.67 -7.69
C ALA A 17 14.07 7.44 -7.37
N ILE A 18 13.02 6.69 -7.03
CA ILE A 18 11.72 7.21 -6.60
C ILE A 18 11.41 6.60 -5.24
N ALA A 19 11.09 7.43 -4.26
CA ALA A 19 10.53 6.98 -2.99
C ALA A 19 9.03 6.78 -3.17
N TYR A 20 8.50 5.65 -2.75
CA TYR A 20 7.08 5.33 -2.69
C TYR A 20 6.67 5.24 -1.23
N LYS A 21 5.45 5.69 -0.90
CA LYS A 21 4.89 5.68 0.45
C LYS A 21 3.49 5.11 0.41
N SER A 22 3.21 4.17 1.30
CA SER A 22 1.86 3.81 1.71
C SER A 22 1.53 4.52 3.02
N SER A 23 0.31 5.02 3.10
CA SER A 23 -0.22 5.65 4.31
C SER A 23 -1.72 5.44 4.38
N TYR A 24 -2.33 5.86 5.47
CA TYR A 24 -3.78 5.83 5.58
C TYR A 24 -4.36 7.08 6.25
N LEU A 25 -5.61 7.37 5.91
CA LEU A 25 -6.46 8.41 6.49
C LEU A 25 -7.75 7.79 7.01
N GLY A 26 -8.18 8.19 8.19
CA GLY A 26 -9.47 7.75 8.73
C GLY A 26 -9.43 7.63 10.25
N ASP A 27 -10.59 7.40 10.82
CA ASP A 27 -10.77 7.10 12.24
C ASP A 27 -10.75 5.58 12.42
N HIS A 28 -9.63 5.02 12.84
CA HIS A 28 -9.56 3.59 13.18
C HIS A 28 -10.52 3.26 14.31
N TYR A 29 -11.23 2.14 14.18
CA TYR A 29 -12.36 1.76 15.04
C TYR A 29 -13.57 2.72 14.94
N GLY A 30 -13.57 3.64 13.99
CA GLY A 30 -14.67 4.55 13.68
C GLY A 30 -15.72 3.92 12.78
N THR A 31 -16.73 4.72 12.41
CA THR A 31 -17.81 4.29 11.50
C THR A 31 -17.57 4.67 10.04
N LYS A 32 -16.42 5.30 9.75
CA LYS A 32 -16.07 5.79 8.41
C LYS A 32 -15.00 4.89 7.80
N ASP A 33 -15.01 4.80 6.48
CA ASP A 33 -13.95 4.12 5.75
C ASP A 33 -12.57 4.74 6.04
N VAL A 34 -11.60 3.85 6.16
CA VAL A 34 -10.18 4.15 6.05
C VAL A 34 -9.80 4.23 4.57
N LEU A 35 -9.03 5.25 4.22
CA LEU A 35 -8.43 5.41 2.91
C LEU A 35 -6.97 4.97 2.96
N VAL A 36 -6.59 4.04 2.10
CA VAL A 36 -5.18 3.76 1.84
C VAL A 36 -4.71 4.70 0.74
N LEU A 37 -3.65 5.44 1.01
CA LEU A 37 -3.00 6.30 0.04
C LEU A 37 -1.72 5.65 -0.48
N PHE A 38 -1.42 5.90 -1.76
CA PHE A 38 -0.14 5.52 -2.36
C PHE A 38 0.46 6.70 -3.13
N GLU A 39 1.62 7.13 -2.65
CA GLU A 39 2.27 8.37 -3.09
C GLU A 39 3.72 8.10 -3.47
N GLN A 40 4.29 8.97 -4.29
CA GLN A 40 5.68 8.93 -4.70
C GLN A 40 6.35 10.30 -4.53
N SER A 41 7.67 10.28 -4.40
CA SER A 41 8.50 11.46 -4.30
C SER A 41 9.87 11.22 -4.93
N ARG A 42 10.47 12.30 -5.46
CA ARG A 42 11.86 12.31 -5.95
C ARG A 42 12.82 13.02 -5.00
N ASP A 43 12.30 13.71 -3.99
CA ASP A 43 13.08 14.51 -3.04
C ASP A 43 12.77 14.19 -1.56
N ALA A 44 11.82 13.28 -1.31
CA ALA A 44 11.27 12.92 -0.01
C ALA A 44 10.61 14.07 0.77
N LEU A 45 10.45 15.24 0.16
CA LEU A 45 9.84 16.43 0.75
C LEU A 45 8.45 16.67 0.17
N ILE A 46 8.32 16.58 -1.16
CA ILE A 46 7.07 16.73 -1.89
C ILE A 46 6.60 15.36 -2.32
N TRP A 47 5.38 15.00 -1.91
CA TRP A 47 4.75 13.73 -2.23
C TRP A 47 3.58 13.97 -3.20
N GLU A 48 3.51 13.16 -4.24
CA GLU A 48 2.48 13.22 -5.26
C GLU A 48 1.82 11.84 -5.42
N PRO A 49 0.54 11.77 -5.82
CA PRO A 49 -0.12 10.51 -6.13
C PRO A 49 0.64 9.67 -7.15
N VAL A 50 0.65 8.35 -6.97
CA VAL A 50 1.19 7.43 -7.98
C VAL A 50 0.17 7.26 -9.11
N PRO A 51 0.52 7.50 -10.39
CA PRO A 51 -0.42 7.31 -11.50
C PRO A 51 -1.01 5.89 -11.55
N PRO A 52 -2.30 5.75 -11.90
CA PRO A 52 -3.20 6.77 -12.44
C PRO A 52 -4.01 7.54 -11.38
N CYS A 53 -3.65 7.46 -10.10
CA CYS A 53 -4.24 8.35 -9.10
C CYS A 53 -4.04 9.82 -9.52
N THR A 54 -5.01 10.66 -9.18
CA THR A 54 -5.01 12.08 -9.57
C THR A 54 -4.61 12.95 -8.40
N LYS A 55 -4.25 14.22 -8.66
CA LYS A 55 -3.87 15.18 -7.60
C LYS A 55 -4.97 15.39 -6.56
N GLU A 56 -6.22 15.13 -6.95
CA GLU A 56 -7.39 15.22 -6.08
C GLU A 56 -7.51 14.01 -5.13
N SER A 57 -6.86 12.88 -5.42
CA SER A 57 -6.85 11.72 -4.53
C SER A 57 -5.69 10.76 -4.79
N SER A 58 -4.79 10.64 -3.82
CA SER A 58 -3.79 9.56 -3.73
C SER A 58 -4.38 8.20 -3.30
N ALA A 59 -5.71 8.11 -3.12
CA ALA A 59 -6.32 6.91 -2.57
C ALA A 59 -6.31 5.76 -3.57
N VAL A 60 -5.76 4.63 -3.13
CA VAL A 60 -5.73 3.35 -3.87
C VAL A 60 -6.74 2.34 -3.33
N TYR A 61 -7.25 2.58 -2.12
CA TYR A 61 -8.29 1.75 -1.52
C TYR A 61 -9.16 2.57 -0.55
N ARG A 62 -10.43 2.15 -0.40
CA ARG A 62 -11.40 2.68 0.56
C ARG A 62 -12.13 1.50 1.21
N GLY A 63 -12.04 1.38 2.54
CA GLY A 63 -12.66 0.30 3.31
C GLY A 63 -12.07 0.22 4.71
N GLY A 64 -11.82 -0.98 5.22
CA GLY A 64 -11.37 -1.22 6.61
C GLY A 64 -9.86 -1.41 6.75
N ILE A 65 -9.09 -1.02 5.72
CA ILE A 65 -7.68 -1.40 5.58
C ILE A 65 -6.75 -0.32 6.12
N SER A 66 -5.86 -0.74 7.01
CA SER A 66 -4.78 0.04 7.58
C SER A 66 -3.43 -0.68 7.43
N GLU A 67 -2.34 -0.01 7.84
CA GLU A 67 -1.03 -0.63 8.00
C GLU A 67 -0.56 -1.44 6.77
N VAL A 68 -0.54 -0.78 5.61
CA VAL A 68 -0.30 -1.45 4.34
C VAL A 68 1.18 -1.48 4.00
N SER A 69 1.79 -2.67 3.98
CA SER A 69 3.13 -2.86 3.45
C SER A 69 3.10 -3.28 1.98
N PHE A 70 4.10 -2.87 1.19
CA PHE A 70 4.19 -3.16 -0.23
C PHE A 70 5.60 -3.56 -0.65
N GLU A 71 5.74 -4.26 -1.76
CA GLU A 71 7.04 -4.55 -2.38
C GLU A 71 6.93 -4.63 -3.89
N PHE A 72 8.02 -4.29 -4.58
CA PHE A 72 8.15 -4.44 -6.02
C PHE A 72 8.71 -5.81 -6.39
N THR A 73 8.03 -6.47 -7.31
CA THR A 73 8.53 -7.68 -7.98
C THR A 73 9.71 -7.34 -8.89
N LYS A 74 10.47 -8.37 -9.30
CA LYS A 74 11.52 -8.22 -10.35
C LYS A 74 11.01 -7.64 -11.66
N ALA A 75 9.74 -7.87 -12.01
CA ALA A 75 9.13 -7.32 -13.20
C ALA A 75 8.78 -5.82 -13.04
N GLY A 76 8.85 -5.29 -11.83
CA GLY A 76 8.45 -3.92 -11.46
C GLY A 76 6.96 -3.77 -11.18
N ASP A 77 6.19 -4.85 -11.22
CA ASP A 77 4.85 -4.87 -10.62
C ASP A 77 4.96 -4.76 -9.10
N MET A 78 3.88 -4.38 -8.43
CA MET A 78 3.82 -4.23 -6.99
C MET A 78 2.82 -5.22 -6.40
N VAL A 79 3.18 -5.81 -5.26
CA VAL A 79 2.27 -6.51 -4.36
C VAL A 79 2.21 -5.76 -3.03
N ALA A 80 1.07 -5.80 -2.36
CA ALA A 80 0.92 -5.21 -1.04
C ALA A 80 0.02 -6.05 -0.15
N ILE A 81 0.16 -5.87 1.16
CA ILE A 81 -0.64 -6.50 2.19
C ILE A 81 -1.03 -5.47 3.23
N GLY A 82 -2.30 -5.45 3.61
CA GLY A 82 -2.84 -4.58 4.64
C GLY A 82 -3.60 -5.33 5.72
N ARG A 83 -3.69 -4.71 6.90
CA ARG A 83 -4.51 -5.18 8.01
C ARG A 83 -5.96 -4.76 7.79
N ASN A 84 -6.90 -5.70 7.79
CA ASN A 84 -8.34 -5.45 7.72
C ASN A 84 -8.99 -5.73 9.09
N GLU A 85 -8.71 -4.87 10.07
CA GLU A 85 -9.30 -5.01 11.40
C GLU A 85 -10.65 -4.30 11.51
N ASP A 86 -10.79 -3.14 10.87
CA ASP A 86 -12.03 -2.37 10.89
C ASP A 86 -13.13 -3.06 10.08
N GLY A 87 -12.74 -3.97 9.17
CA GLY A 87 -13.63 -4.75 8.34
C GLY A 87 -14.22 -3.93 7.20
N ASP A 88 -14.54 -4.59 6.09
CA ASP A 88 -15.25 -3.97 4.98
C ASP A 88 -16.00 -5.01 4.14
N ALA A 89 -16.40 -4.64 2.92
CA ALA A 89 -17.09 -5.53 1.99
C ALA A 89 -16.30 -6.81 1.64
N THR A 90 -14.99 -6.86 1.93
CA THR A 90 -14.14 -8.05 1.73
C THR A 90 -14.02 -8.92 2.98
N GLY A 91 -14.56 -8.50 4.13
CA GLY A 91 -14.52 -9.24 5.39
C GLY A 91 -13.54 -8.65 6.40
N PHE A 92 -12.93 -9.52 7.22
CA PHE A 92 -11.91 -9.18 8.22
C PHE A 92 -10.65 -10.02 7.98
N GLY A 93 -9.52 -9.59 8.56
CA GLY A 93 -8.24 -10.32 8.53
C GLY A 93 -7.15 -9.51 7.84
N SER A 94 -6.63 -9.99 6.70
CA SER A 94 -5.65 -9.26 5.88
C SER A 94 -6.08 -9.20 4.42
N GLN A 95 -5.75 -8.11 3.74
CA GLN A 95 -6.07 -7.94 2.32
C GLN A 95 -4.79 -7.92 1.49
N LEU A 96 -4.79 -8.63 0.37
CA LEU A 96 -3.69 -8.61 -0.59
C LEU A 96 -4.07 -7.73 -1.78
N PHE A 97 -3.09 -6.97 -2.25
CA PHE A 97 -3.22 -6.09 -3.40
C PHE A 97 -2.14 -6.37 -4.44
N TYR A 98 -2.46 -6.03 -5.68
CA TYR A 98 -1.55 -6.07 -6.81
C TYR A 98 -1.74 -4.85 -7.71
N ALA A 99 -0.65 -4.31 -8.22
CA ALA A 99 -0.64 -3.26 -9.23
C ALA A 99 0.46 -3.52 -10.27
N ARG A 100 0.21 -3.18 -11.54
CA ARG A 100 1.18 -3.37 -12.63
C ARG A 100 2.19 -2.24 -12.69
N LYS A 101 3.43 -2.51 -13.12
CA LYS A 101 4.52 -1.52 -13.26
C LYS A 101 4.11 -0.22 -13.97
N GLY A 102 3.29 -0.32 -15.01
CA GLY A 102 2.83 0.84 -15.80
C GLY A 102 1.63 1.59 -15.20
N SER A 103 1.10 1.13 -14.07
CA SER A 103 -0.14 1.63 -13.47
C SER A 103 -0.15 1.38 -11.96
N LEU A 104 0.93 1.72 -11.28
CA LEU A 104 1.19 1.36 -9.89
C LEU A 104 0.16 1.93 -8.88
N GLY A 105 -0.55 3.01 -9.21
CA GLY A 105 -1.65 3.54 -8.41
C GLY A 105 -3.00 2.83 -8.64
N ALA A 106 -3.09 1.87 -9.56
CA ALA A 106 -4.32 1.12 -9.84
C ALA A 106 -4.29 -0.24 -9.15
N TRP A 107 -4.61 -0.24 -7.85
CA TRP A 107 -4.57 -1.44 -7.04
C TRP A 107 -5.77 -2.33 -7.32
N THR A 108 -5.52 -3.64 -7.34
CA THR A 108 -6.55 -4.68 -7.39
C THR A 108 -6.42 -5.55 -6.15
N GLN A 109 -7.54 -5.86 -5.51
CA GLN A 109 -7.60 -6.61 -4.26
C GLN A 109 -8.22 -8.00 -4.44
N LEU A 110 -8.04 -8.88 -3.46
CA LEU A 110 -8.82 -10.12 -3.39
C LEU A 110 -10.29 -9.80 -3.13
N LYS A 111 -11.18 -10.66 -3.65
CA LYS A 111 -12.62 -10.56 -3.39
C LYS A 111 -12.99 -10.73 -1.92
N VAL A 112 -12.18 -11.49 -1.19
CA VAL A 112 -12.37 -11.80 0.23
C VAL A 112 -11.00 -11.68 0.90
N SER A 113 -10.96 -10.99 2.05
CA SER A 113 -9.77 -10.93 2.90
C SER A 113 -9.34 -12.33 3.31
N LEU A 114 -8.03 -12.51 3.47
CA LEU A 114 -7.47 -13.69 4.10
C LEU A 114 -7.97 -13.77 5.54
N PRO A 115 -8.32 -14.97 6.04
CA PRO A 115 -8.86 -15.13 7.38
C PRO A 115 -7.81 -14.86 8.48
N PHE A 116 -6.53 -14.88 8.12
CA PHE A 116 -5.44 -14.54 9.02
C PHE A 116 -5.27 -13.02 9.07
N ARG A 117 -5.20 -12.47 10.27
CA ARG A 117 -4.87 -11.07 10.51
C ARG A 117 -3.39 -10.97 10.84
N PHE A 118 -2.66 -10.30 9.98
CA PHE A 118 -1.27 -9.93 10.23
C PHE A 118 -1.23 -8.51 10.75
N ASP A 119 -0.74 -8.35 11.98
CA ASP A 119 -0.63 -7.05 12.62
C ASP A 119 0.70 -6.42 12.22
N SER A 120 0.64 -5.18 11.73
CA SER A 120 1.82 -4.44 11.28
C SER A 120 2.72 -5.18 10.28
N PRO A 121 2.17 -5.72 9.17
CA PRO A 121 2.92 -6.56 8.26
C PRO A 121 4.06 -5.80 7.58
N ARG A 122 5.11 -6.52 7.20
CA ARG A 122 6.24 -6.02 6.40
C ARG A 122 6.55 -6.98 5.27
N LEU A 123 6.64 -6.45 4.05
CA LEU A 123 7.17 -7.14 2.90
C LEU A 123 8.62 -6.73 2.69
N ALA A 124 9.46 -7.65 2.21
CA ALA A 124 10.80 -7.32 1.74
C ALA A 124 11.20 -8.24 0.59
N SER A 125 11.90 -7.69 -0.40
CA SER A 125 12.49 -8.48 -1.48
C SER A 125 13.86 -9.05 -1.08
N THR A 126 14.12 -10.29 -1.47
CA THR A 126 15.46 -10.89 -1.43
C THR A 126 16.28 -10.49 -2.69
N SER A 127 17.58 -10.77 -2.68
CA SER A 127 18.45 -10.50 -3.85
C SER A 127 18.10 -11.36 -5.08
N ASP A 128 17.52 -12.54 -4.87
CA ASP A 128 16.95 -13.40 -5.92
C ASP A 128 15.48 -13.09 -6.23
N GLY A 129 14.93 -12.01 -5.67
CA GLY A 129 13.64 -11.42 -6.04
C GLY A 129 12.41 -12.18 -5.55
N GLU A 130 12.57 -13.03 -4.55
CA GLU A 130 11.45 -13.51 -3.76
C GLU A 130 10.93 -12.37 -2.88
N ILE A 131 9.64 -12.39 -2.57
CA ILE A 131 9.02 -11.44 -1.66
C ILE A 131 8.66 -12.19 -0.38
N LEU A 132 9.27 -11.78 0.72
CA LEU A 132 9.05 -12.33 2.04
C LEU A 132 8.03 -11.48 2.80
N LEU A 133 7.15 -12.16 3.55
CA LEU A 133 6.24 -11.54 4.51
C LEU A 133 6.75 -11.78 5.93
N PHE A 134 6.94 -10.70 6.67
CA PHE A 134 7.14 -10.68 8.12
C PHE A 134 5.84 -10.19 8.75
N ALA A 135 5.26 -11.02 9.61
CA ALA A 135 3.91 -10.84 10.12
C ALA A 135 3.71 -11.51 11.48
#